data_AF-A0A0S7X2J5-F1
#
_entry.id   AF-A0A0S7X2J5-F1
#
_cell.length_a   1.000
_cell.length_b   1.000
_cell.length_c   1.000
_cell.angle_alpha   90.00
_cell.angle_beta   90.00
_cell.angle_gamma   90.00
#
_symmetry.space_group_name_H-M   'P 1'
#
loop_
_entity.id
_entity.type
_entity.pdbx_description
1 polymer ?
#
loop_
_entity_poly.entity_id
_entity_poly.type
_entity_poly.pdbx_seq_one_letter_code
_entity_poly.pdbx_strand_id
1 'polypeptide(L)'
;MRTTVTIALCVLGLLTGTAELGAQGPRRGRATTADDLIKRHVAVLIKNQDKNGRWTHQYELGMTGLAVLALKHSNDPRATEAIIKGVDYICQQNPERKTYSAGTIVSALYQVNPRAHRRTINTYASLLVKSQQGGMFGYNLKGHPSGFTRGDNSNTQFGVLGLLFAQRAGFQVPTKVWEGLKRHYTRTQNKDGGWGYQAGGNSYHNMTLASTVSLYLAEEHLALGASAKCAMTPPSRATEAAMKWVGSHFTTDLDPYGIYAMERLGILTGRSEFGGHYWYRECSEKLLKSGATFSRLASGDAGNAFLILFLSRGKEPVVINKLRYYGDWDCAHYDVKHMTDYISDNMQSPMQWRVVTLQSSLDDLLKVPILHYHGIKGPQFTDDEKIKIRNYVLRGGVLMVQACRCWPQAKEFRESFQALMEECFPESDLEELPASHRMFKTPRRLGKPPKVMVMKFKGAKFNDRIGVVYLPTELSIDWHRGGRSAKPAFDAGVNIIFYILKQAGRLGAGAKPIHD
;
A
#
# COMPACT_ATOMS: atom_id res chain seq x y z
N MET A 1 -2.02 -35.69 -25.65
CA MET A 1 -2.98 -34.58 -25.87
C MET A 1 -2.60 -33.44 -24.96
N ARG A 2 -1.92 -32.43 -25.53
CA ARG A 2 -1.51 -31.20 -24.86
C ARG A 2 -2.54 -30.14 -25.23
N THR A 3 -3.16 -29.49 -24.26
CA THR A 3 -4.02 -28.33 -24.52
C THR A 3 -3.42 -27.11 -23.85
N THR A 4 -2.84 -26.28 -24.70
CA THR A 4 -2.37 -24.92 -24.53
C THR A 4 -3.48 -24.05 -23.90
N VAL A 5 -3.18 -23.30 -22.84
CA VAL A 5 -4.03 -22.20 -22.37
C VAL A 5 -3.29 -20.90 -22.59
N THR A 6 -3.67 -20.25 -23.68
CA THR A 6 -3.35 -18.87 -24.04
C THR A 6 -4.10 -17.93 -23.10
N ILE A 7 -3.37 -17.13 -22.32
CA ILE A 7 -3.95 -16.06 -21.48
C ILE A 7 -4.18 -14.85 -22.38
N ALA A 8 -5.45 -14.50 -22.58
CA ALA A 8 -5.86 -13.30 -23.30
C ALA A 8 -5.54 -12.04 -22.46
N LEU A 9 -4.70 -11.15 -23.02
CA LEU A 9 -4.56 -9.77 -22.58
C LEU A 9 -5.87 -9.03 -22.82
N CYS A 10 -6.61 -8.70 -21.77
CA CYS A 10 -7.65 -7.67 -21.86
C CYS A 10 -7.00 -6.29 -21.68
N VAL A 11 -6.86 -5.60 -22.81
CA VAL A 11 -6.57 -4.18 -22.93
C VAL A 11 -7.66 -3.38 -22.21
N LEU A 12 -7.28 -2.50 -21.28
CA LEU A 12 -8.15 -1.47 -20.72
C LEU A 12 -7.44 -0.12 -20.85
N GLY A 13 -7.78 0.58 -21.93
CA GLY A 13 -7.55 2.01 -22.10
C GLY A 13 -8.88 2.76 -22.05
N LEU A 14 -8.77 4.08 -21.84
CA LEU A 14 -9.81 5.14 -21.82
C LEU A 14 -10.46 5.31 -20.43
N LEU A 15 -10.56 6.50 -19.83
CA LEU A 15 -10.79 7.84 -20.37
C LEU A 15 -10.12 8.92 -19.48
N THR A 16 -9.29 9.79 -20.05
CA THR A 16 -9.14 11.18 -19.59
C THR A 16 -9.53 12.06 -20.76
N GLY A 17 -10.78 12.50 -20.79
CA GLY A 17 -11.31 13.42 -21.79
C GLY A 17 -11.94 14.61 -21.09
N THR A 18 -11.26 15.75 -21.14
CA THR A 18 -11.88 17.08 -21.10
C THR A 18 -11.41 17.78 -22.36
N ALA A 19 -12.29 17.86 -23.35
CA ALA A 19 -12.08 18.68 -24.53
C ALA A 19 -12.59 20.09 -24.23
N GLU A 20 -11.68 21.07 -24.23
CA GLU A 20 -12.02 22.47 -24.40
C GLU A 20 -11.63 22.89 -25.82
N LEU A 21 -12.62 23.38 -26.57
CA LEU A 21 -12.46 23.99 -27.88
C LEU A 21 -12.25 25.51 -27.70
N GLY A 22 -11.20 26.04 -28.34
CA GLY A 22 -11.20 27.41 -28.87
C GLY A 22 -10.23 28.42 -28.23
N ALA A 23 -9.02 28.54 -28.79
CA ALA A 23 -8.37 29.80 -29.22
C ALA A 23 -6.90 29.52 -29.58
N GLN A 24 -6.53 29.73 -30.85
CA GLN A 24 -5.15 29.53 -31.33
C GLN A 24 -4.23 30.66 -30.81
N GLY A 25 -3.50 30.37 -29.74
CA GLY A 25 -2.29 31.09 -29.34
C GLY A 25 -1.02 30.29 -29.71
N PRO A 26 0.17 30.91 -29.62
CA PRO A 26 1.43 30.30 -30.06
C PRO A 26 1.68 28.96 -29.35
N ARG A 27 2.05 27.92 -30.13
CA ARG A 27 2.25 26.53 -29.66
C ARG A 27 3.33 26.43 -28.58
N ARG A 28 2.96 26.60 -27.31
CA ARG A 28 3.75 26.10 -26.17
C ARG A 28 3.71 24.57 -26.21
N GLY A 29 4.88 23.92 -26.28
CA GLY A 29 4.98 22.46 -26.18
C GLY A 29 4.29 21.94 -24.92
N ARG A 30 3.64 20.77 -25.00
CA ARG A 30 2.97 20.13 -23.86
C ARG A 30 3.98 19.90 -22.73
N ALA A 31 3.63 20.31 -21.50
CA ALA A 31 4.46 20.07 -20.33
C ALA A 31 4.67 18.57 -20.10
N THR A 32 5.91 18.17 -19.79
CA THR A 32 6.26 16.79 -19.43
C THR A 32 5.42 16.33 -18.26
N THR A 33 4.81 15.16 -18.37
CA THR A 33 4.02 14.53 -17.31
C THR A 33 4.79 13.40 -16.62
N ALA A 34 4.29 12.93 -15.47
CA ALA A 34 4.84 11.75 -14.81
C ALA A 34 4.82 10.51 -15.72
N ASP A 35 3.79 10.38 -16.56
CA ASP A 35 3.67 9.29 -17.54
C ASP A 35 4.74 9.37 -18.64
N ASP A 36 5.10 10.57 -19.07
CA ASP A 36 6.16 10.74 -20.07
C ASP A 36 7.53 10.34 -19.48
N LEU A 37 7.78 10.67 -18.20
CA LEU A 37 8.98 10.23 -17.49
C LEU A 37 9.01 8.71 -17.31
N ILE A 38 7.92 8.09 -16.83
CA ILE A 38 7.83 6.63 -16.68
C ILE A 38 8.14 5.95 -18.02
N LYS A 39 7.45 6.36 -19.09
CA LYS A 39 7.65 5.78 -20.43
C LYS A 39 9.07 5.92 -20.95
N ARG A 40 9.74 7.04 -20.65
CA ARG A 40 11.15 7.27 -21.01
C ARG A 40 12.08 6.32 -20.27
N HIS A 41 11.96 6.22 -18.95
CA HIS A 41 12.83 5.37 -18.15
C HIS A 41 12.58 3.88 -18.39
N VAL A 42 11.33 3.47 -18.65
CA VAL A 42 10.98 2.10 -19.10
C VAL A 42 11.71 1.77 -20.41
N ALA A 43 11.69 2.67 -21.40
CA ALA A 43 12.38 2.45 -22.66
C ALA A 43 13.91 2.31 -22.48
N VAL A 44 14.51 3.07 -21.56
CA VAL A 44 15.93 2.94 -21.20
C VAL A 44 16.22 1.57 -20.59
N LEU A 45 15.43 1.12 -19.61
CA LEU A 45 15.63 -0.21 -19.00
C LEU A 45 15.49 -1.33 -20.02
N ILE A 46 14.47 -1.29 -20.90
CA ILE A 46 14.30 -2.28 -21.95
C ILE A 46 15.52 -2.31 -22.88
N LYS A 47 16.02 -1.13 -23.29
CA LYS A 47 17.19 -1.02 -24.17
C LYS A 47 18.46 -1.58 -23.52
N ASN A 48 18.62 -1.42 -22.21
CA ASN A 48 19.82 -1.83 -21.49
C ASN A 48 19.83 -3.32 -21.11
N GLN A 49 18.71 -4.04 -21.30
CA GLN A 49 18.66 -5.48 -21.06
C GLN A 49 19.48 -6.21 -22.14
N ASP A 50 20.36 -7.11 -21.72
CA ASP A 50 21.11 -7.94 -22.66
C ASP A 50 20.26 -9.08 -23.25
N LYS A 51 20.82 -9.78 -24.24
CA LYS A 51 20.16 -10.89 -24.95
C LYS A 51 19.72 -12.05 -24.06
N ASN A 52 20.32 -12.20 -22.87
CA ASN A 52 20.02 -13.26 -21.91
C ASN A 52 18.99 -12.81 -20.85
N GLY A 53 18.48 -11.59 -20.94
CA GLY A 53 17.50 -11.06 -20.00
C GLY A 53 18.09 -10.34 -18.78
N ARG A 54 19.41 -10.13 -18.77
CA ARG A 54 20.13 -9.57 -17.62
C ARG A 54 20.37 -8.06 -17.76
N TRP A 55 20.46 -7.37 -16.63
CA TRP A 55 21.07 -6.03 -16.52
C TRP A 55 22.44 -6.11 -15.84
N THR A 56 23.48 -5.62 -16.52
CA THR A 56 24.88 -5.70 -16.05
C THR A 56 25.10 -4.87 -14.79
N HIS A 57 25.50 -5.52 -13.70
CA HIS A 57 25.77 -4.85 -12.42
C HIS A 57 26.64 -5.75 -11.51
N GLN A 58 27.28 -5.16 -10.48
CA GLN A 58 28.03 -5.93 -9.46
C GLN A 58 27.15 -6.84 -8.58
N TYR A 59 25.85 -6.55 -8.55
CA TYR A 59 24.79 -7.38 -7.94
C TYR A 59 23.84 -7.77 -9.06
N GLU A 60 24.24 -8.73 -9.87
CA GLU A 60 23.66 -8.94 -11.19
C GLU A 60 22.22 -9.43 -11.12
N LEU A 61 21.96 -10.44 -10.29
CA LEU A 61 20.60 -10.94 -10.06
C LEU A 61 19.77 -9.91 -9.30
N GLY A 62 20.38 -9.17 -8.38
CA GLY A 62 19.69 -8.10 -7.66
C GLY A 62 19.27 -6.95 -8.55
N MET A 63 20.12 -6.49 -9.46
CA MET A 63 19.76 -5.46 -10.44
C MET A 63 18.68 -5.97 -11.39
N THR A 64 18.78 -7.22 -11.86
CA THR A 64 17.74 -7.84 -12.69
C THR A 64 16.40 -7.89 -11.94
N GLY A 65 16.40 -8.28 -10.66
CA GLY A 65 15.22 -8.25 -9.81
C GLY A 65 14.63 -6.85 -9.67
N LEU A 66 15.47 -5.84 -9.42
CA LEU A 66 15.03 -4.44 -9.29
C LEU A 66 14.43 -3.91 -10.61
N ALA A 67 15.04 -4.21 -11.75
CA ALA A 67 14.54 -3.83 -13.07
C ALA A 67 13.19 -4.50 -13.37
N VAL A 68 13.07 -5.81 -13.15
CA VAL A 68 11.80 -6.55 -13.31
C VAL A 68 10.70 -5.94 -12.43
N LEU A 69 11.01 -5.65 -11.16
CA LEU A 69 10.05 -5.04 -10.24
C LEU A 69 9.58 -3.67 -10.75
N ALA A 70 10.50 -2.80 -11.18
CA ALA A 70 10.17 -1.48 -11.72
C ALA A 70 9.33 -1.58 -12.99
N LEU A 71 9.75 -2.42 -13.94
CA LEU A 71 9.01 -2.67 -15.18
C LEU A 71 7.60 -3.19 -14.91
N LYS A 72 7.44 -4.12 -13.95
CA LYS A 72 6.13 -4.63 -13.56
C LYS A 72 5.22 -3.54 -12.98
N HIS A 73 5.74 -2.67 -12.11
CA HIS A 73 4.96 -1.56 -11.54
C HIS A 73 4.64 -0.45 -12.55
N SER A 74 5.43 -0.30 -13.63
CA SER A 74 5.15 0.68 -14.68
C SER A 74 3.83 0.42 -15.41
N ASN A 75 3.36 -0.83 -15.39
CA ASN A 75 2.21 -1.32 -16.16
C ASN A 75 2.29 -0.97 -17.67
N ASP A 76 3.51 -0.82 -18.20
CA ASP A 76 3.76 -0.52 -19.60
C ASP A 76 3.79 -1.83 -20.43
N PRO A 77 2.89 -2.01 -21.41
CA PRO A 77 2.84 -3.24 -22.21
C PRO A 77 4.15 -3.53 -22.98
N ARG A 78 4.97 -2.50 -23.26
CA ARG A 78 6.25 -2.68 -23.93
C ARG A 78 7.26 -3.45 -23.07
N ALA A 79 7.05 -3.48 -21.76
CA ALA A 79 7.94 -4.13 -20.80
C ALA A 79 7.71 -5.64 -20.68
N THR A 80 6.64 -6.20 -21.25
CA THR A 80 6.23 -7.60 -21.06
C THR A 80 7.35 -8.59 -21.40
N GLU A 81 7.99 -8.44 -22.57
CA GLU A 81 9.07 -9.34 -23.00
C GLU A 81 10.29 -9.23 -22.08
N ALA A 82 10.67 -8.01 -21.69
CA ALA A 82 11.80 -7.77 -20.82
C ALA A 82 11.59 -8.35 -19.41
N ILE A 83 10.35 -8.27 -18.89
CA ILE A 83 9.96 -8.90 -17.62
C ILE A 83 10.14 -10.41 -17.69
N ILE A 84 9.61 -11.06 -18.74
CA ILE A 84 9.70 -12.52 -18.91
C ILE A 84 11.17 -12.96 -18.95
N LYS A 85 11.98 -12.33 -19.81
CA LYS A 85 13.42 -12.64 -19.93
C LYS A 85 14.18 -12.46 -18.61
N GLY A 86 13.90 -11.39 -17.87
CA GLY A 86 14.55 -11.14 -16.57
C GLY A 86 14.17 -12.15 -15.50
N VAL A 87 12.90 -12.56 -15.46
CA VAL A 87 12.41 -13.60 -14.54
C VAL A 87 13.02 -14.96 -14.88
N ASP A 88 13.06 -15.32 -16.17
CA ASP A 88 13.68 -16.56 -16.65
C ASP A 88 15.16 -16.60 -16.28
N TYR A 89 15.89 -15.49 -16.51
CA TYR A 89 17.28 -15.36 -16.11
C TYR A 89 17.48 -15.65 -14.62
N ILE A 90 16.74 -14.94 -13.75
CA ILE A 90 16.81 -15.10 -12.29
C ILE A 90 16.54 -16.55 -11.88
N CYS A 91 15.55 -17.19 -12.47
CA CYS A 91 15.13 -18.55 -12.08
C CYS A 91 16.09 -19.64 -12.56
N GLN A 92 16.96 -19.37 -13.53
CA GLN A 92 17.95 -20.31 -14.05
C GLN A 92 19.30 -20.23 -13.34
N GLN A 93 19.58 -19.14 -12.61
CA GLN A 93 20.87 -18.95 -11.94
C GLN A 93 20.92 -19.59 -10.54
N ASN A 94 22.15 -19.85 -10.09
CA ASN A 94 22.40 -20.13 -8.67
C ASN A 94 22.09 -18.89 -7.82
N PRO A 95 21.54 -19.04 -6.59
CA PRO A 95 21.19 -17.88 -5.78
C PRO A 95 22.38 -16.98 -5.45
N GLU A 96 22.35 -15.73 -5.91
CA GLU A 96 23.29 -14.68 -5.52
C GLU A 96 23.12 -14.37 -4.02
N ARG A 97 24.16 -14.66 -3.21
CA ARG A 97 24.09 -14.59 -1.73
C ARG A 97 24.31 -13.18 -1.18
N LYS A 98 23.50 -12.24 -1.66
CA LYS A 98 23.52 -10.83 -1.25
C LYS A 98 22.14 -10.38 -0.79
N THR A 99 22.09 -9.53 0.24
CA THR A 99 20.81 -9.10 0.82
C THR A 99 19.99 -8.25 -0.15
N TYR A 100 20.61 -7.30 -0.85
CA TYR A 100 19.94 -6.53 -1.89
C TYR A 100 19.30 -7.43 -2.95
N SER A 101 20.02 -8.46 -3.40
CA SER A 101 19.54 -9.40 -4.40
C SER A 101 18.36 -10.20 -3.91
N ALA A 102 18.45 -10.75 -2.70
CA ALA A 102 17.33 -11.47 -2.10
C ALA A 102 16.07 -10.57 -1.97
N GLY A 103 16.23 -9.34 -1.48
CA GLY A 103 15.12 -8.40 -1.31
C GLY A 103 14.43 -8.04 -2.63
N THR A 104 15.20 -7.64 -3.63
CA THR A 104 14.69 -7.24 -4.95
C THR A 104 14.09 -8.39 -5.74
N ILE A 105 14.75 -9.56 -5.76
CA ILE A 105 14.27 -10.75 -6.46
C ILE A 105 12.96 -11.24 -5.87
N VAL A 106 12.87 -11.38 -4.55
CA VAL A 106 11.62 -11.84 -3.91
C VAL A 106 10.48 -10.86 -4.19
N SER A 107 10.74 -9.55 -4.08
CA SER A 107 9.75 -8.52 -4.42
C SER A 107 9.28 -8.64 -5.87
N ALA A 108 10.20 -8.81 -6.82
CA ALA A 108 9.90 -8.93 -8.24
C ALA A 108 9.07 -10.17 -8.56
N LEU A 109 9.51 -11.33 -8.10
CA LEU A 109 8.84 -12.61 -8.34
C LEU A 109 7.46 -12.66 -7.69
N TYR A 110 7.31 -12.02 -6.52
CA TYR A 110 6.01 -11.84 -5.88
C TYR A 110 5.05 -11.04 -6.77
N GLN A 111 5.50 -9.94 -7.34
CA GLN A 111 4.64 -9.09 -8.17
C GLN A 111 4.33 -9.71 -9.54
N VAL A 112 5.22 -10.55 -10.07
CA VAL A 112 5.00 -11.21 -11.37
C VAL A 112 4.05 -12.39 -11.23
N ASN A 113 4.43 -13.40 -10.44
CA ASN A 113 3.61 -14.59 -10.18
C ASN A 113 4.16 -15.39 -8.98
N PRO A 114 3.64 -15.17 -7.76
CA PRO A 114 4.20 -15.79 -6.56
C PRO A 114 4.01 -17.30 -6.54
N ARG A 115 2.92 -17.82 -7.15
CA ARG A 115 2.65 -19.26 -7.24
C ARG A 115 3.67 -19.96 -8.14
N ALA A 116 3.94 -19.40 -9.32
CA ALA A 116 4.89 -19.95 -10.29
C ALA A 116 6.33 -19.91 -9.77
N HIS A 117 6.70 -18.88 -9.01
CA HIS A 117 8.07 -18.65 -8.54
C HIS A 117 8.31 -19.02 -7.07
N ARG A 118 7.37 -19.76 -6.46
CA ARG A 118 7.38 -20.10 -5.03
C ARG A 118 8.69 -20.77 -4.58
N ARG A 119 9.30 -21.62 -5.41
CA ARG A 119 10.58 -22.28 -5.09
C ARG A 119 11.71 -21.28 -4.90
N THR A 120 11.87 -20.35 -5.84
CA THR A 120 12.91 -19.31 -5.79
C THR A 120 12.67 -18.34 -4.64
N ILE A 121 11.41 -17.92 -4.45
CA ILE A 121 11.01 -17.08 -3.31
C ILE A 121 11.37 -17.75 -1.98
N ASN A 122 10.97 -19.00 -1.78
CA ASN A 122 11.25 -19.74 -0.53
C ASN A 122 12.74 -19.96 -0.30
N THR A 123 13.53 -20.10 -1.37
CA THR A 123 14.99 -20.23 -1.30
C THR A 123 15.61 -18.96 -0.74
N TYR A 124 15.30 -17.81 -1.33
CA TYR A 124 15.82 -16.51 -0.84
C TYR A 124 15.28 -16.15 0.54
N ALA A 125 14.01 -16.42 0.83
CA ALA A 125 13.43 -16.21 2.16
C ALA A 125 14.15 -17.04 3.23
N SER A 126 14.43 -18.31 2.94
CA SER A 126 15.21 -19.19 3.83
C SER A 126 16.64 -18.69 4.04
N LEU A 127 17.28 -18.16 2.99
CA LEU A 127 18.60 -17.54 3.09
C LEU A 127 18.57 -16.31 3.98
N LEU A 128 17.59 -15.42 3.81
CA LEU A 128 17.40 -14.23 4.64
C LEU A 128 17.21 -14.63 6.12
N VAL A 129 16.24 -15.50 6.43
CA VAL A 129 16.00 -15.95 7.81
C VAL A 129 17.26 -16.52 8.46
N LYS A 130 18.06 -17.32 7.74
CA LYS A 130 19.32 -17.91 8.25
C LYS A 130 20.47 -16.91 8.37
N SER A 131 20.34 -15.73 7.77
CA SER A 131 21.39 -14.71 7.67
C SER A 131 21.18 -13.54 8.62
N GLN A 132 20.02 -13.40 9.26
CA GLN A 132 19.80 -12.29 10.19
C GLN A 132 20.74 -12.41 11.41
N GLN A 133 21.40 -11.32 11.77
CA GLN A 133 22.28 -11.23 12.95
C GLN A 133 21.95 -10.00 13.79
N GLY A 134 21.65 -10.18 15.07
CA GLY A 134 21.36 -9.06 15.98
C GLY A 134 20.18 -8.19 15.55
N GLY A 135 19.22 -8.77 14.80
CA GLY A 135 18.09 -8.06 14.19
C GLY A 135 18.36 -7.48 12.82
N MET A 136 19.58 -7.57 12.30
CA MET A 136 20.04 -6.86 11.10
C MET A 136 20.47 -7.81 9.98
N PHE A 137 20.63 -7.24 8.79
CA PHE A 137 21.23 -7.87 7.62
C PHE A 137 22.41 -7.03 7.13
N GLY A 138 23.49 -7.70 6.73
CA GLY A 138 24.60 -7.07 6.01
C GLY A 138 24.56 -7.37 4.52
N TYR A 139 25.57 -6.94 3.77
CA TYR A 139 25.70 -7.20 2.34
C TYR A 139 25.69 -8.68 1.97
N ASN A 140 26.47 -9.50 2.69
CA ASN A 140 26.64 -10.91 2.38
C ASN A 140 25.70 -11.78 3.22
N LEU A 141 24.97 -12.67 2.54
CA LEU A 141 24.16 -13.69 3.19
C LEU A 141 25.02 -14.91 3.59
N LYS A 142 24.50 -15.73 4.51
CA LYS A 142 25.16 -16.95 4.97
C LYS A 142 25.58 -17.84 3.78
N GLY A 143 26.82 -18.30 3.80
CA GLY A 143 27.43 -19.13 2.75
C GLY A 143 27.99 -18.34 1.56
N HIS A 144 28.06 -17.00 1.63
CA HIS A 144 28.81 -16.20 0.66
C HIS A 144 30.33 -16.47 0.81
N PRO A 145 31.12 -16.58 -0.29
CA PRO A 145 32.54 -16.94 -0.23
C PRO A 145 33.40 -16.01 0.64
N SER A 146 33.16 -14.70 0.56
CA SER A 146 33.85 -13.69 1.39
C SER A 146 33.39 -13.61 2.85
N GLY A 147 32.60 -14.58 3.33
CA GLY A 147 32.05 -14.59 4.69
C GLY A 147 30.90 -13.61 4.91
N PHE A 148 30.42 -13.57 6.17
CA PHE A 148 29.32 -12.71 6.58
C PHE A 148 29.81 -11.27 6.86
N THR A 149 28.97 -10.28 6.57
CA THR A 149 29.28 -8.86 6.80
C THR A 149 28.43 -8.28 7.92
N ARG A 150 28.99 -7.36 8.71
CA ARG A 150 28.23 -6.61 9.73
C ARG A 150 26.98 -5.97 9.12
N GLY A 151 25.88 -6.01 9.87
CA GLY A 151 24.60 -5.46 9.43
C GLY A 151 24.54 -3.94 9.41
N ASP A 152 23.72 -3.40 8.51
CA ASP A 152 23.45 -1.97 8.36
C ASP A 152 21.97 -1.71 8.03
N ASN A 153 21.50 -0.48 8.22
CA ASN A 153 20.09 -0.12 8.05
C ASN A 153 19.61 -0.21 6.59
N SER A 154 20.51 -0.06 5.60
CA SER A 154 20.15 -0.15 4.18
C SER A 154 19.89 -1.59 3.75
N ASN A 155 20.85 -2.49 3.99
CA ASN A 155 20.67 -3.92 3.72
C ASN A 155 19.49 -4.48 4.52
N THR A 156 19.32 -4.03 5.77
CA THR A 156 18.22 -4.50 6.62
C THR A 156 16.87 -4.16 6.03
N GLN A 157 16.69 -2.98 5.44
CA GLN A 157 15.46 -2.63 4.73
C GLN A 157 15.14 -3.65 3.63
N PHE A 158 16.08 -3.90 2.70
CA PHE A 158 15.86 -4.85 1.61
C PHE A 158 15.61 -6.28 2.09
N GLY A 159 16.31 -6.71 3.14
CA GLY A 159 16.06 -8.00 3.78
C GLY A 159 14.64 -8.11 4.33
N VAL A 160 14.17 -7.07 5.03
CA VAL A 160 12.80 -6.97 5.56
C VAL A 160 11.76 -7.04 4.46
N LEU A 161 11.96 -6.32 3.36
CA LEU A 161 11.02 -6.30 2.24
C LEU A 161 10.97 -7.64 1.51
N GLY A 162 12.12 -8.29 1.34
CA GLY A 162 12.17 -9.67 0.84
C GLY A 162 11.37 -10.62 1.73
N LEU A 163 11.51 -10.51 3.06
CA LEU A 163 10.75 -11.34 4.00
C LEU A 163 9.26 -11.03 4.01
N LEU A 164 8.86 -9.75 3.89
CA LEU A 164 7.47 -9.32 3.77
C LEU A 164 6.81 -10.00 2.56
N PHE A 165 7.41 -9.87 1.37
CA PHE A 165 6.83 -10.44 0.15
C PHE A 165 6.93 -11.97 0.11
N ALA A 166 7.96 -12.56 0.71
CA ALA A 166 7.99 -14.01 0.92
C ALA A 166 6.82 -14.47 1.80
N GLN A 167 6.50 -13.73 2.86
CA GLN A 167 5.38 -14.06 3.74
C GLN A 167 4.04 -13.96 3.02
N ARG A 168 3.85 -12.91 2.19
CA ARG A 168 2.67 -12.79 1.32
C ARG A 168 2.59 -13.92 0.28
N ALA A 169 3.73 -14.41 -0.21
CA ALA A 169 3.80 -15.60 -1.07
C ALA A 169 3.54 -16.93 -0.33
N GLY A 170 3.31 -16.90 0.99
CA GLY A 170 2.98 -18.06 1.82
C GLY A 170 4.14 -18.64 2.63
N PHE A 171 5.36 -18.09 2.52
CA PHE A 171 6.48 -18.51 3.35
C PHE A 171 6.26 -18.11 4.82
N GLN A 172 6.50 -19.02 5.76
CA GLN A 172 6.31 -18.70 7.19
C GLN A 172 7.60 -18.12 7.76
N VAL A 173 7.67 -16.79 7.89
CA VAL A 173 8.82 -16.13 8.52
C VAL A 173 8.72 -16.30 10.05
N PRO A 174 9.75 -16.83 10.72
CA PRO A 174 9.69 -17.04 12.17
C PRO A 174 9.52 -15.72 12.95
N THR A 175 8.62 -15.69 13.94
CA THR A 175 8.33 -14.50 14.77
C THR A 175 9.59 -13.84 15.35
N LYS A 176 10.57 -14.64 15.76
CA LYS A 176 11.86 -14.16 16.31
C LYS A 176 12.62 -13.20 15.37
N VAL A 177 12.39 -13.29 14.06
CA VAL A 177 13.00 -12.40 13.05
C VAL A 177 12.46 -10.98 13.20
N TRP A 178 11.13 -10.86 13.32
CA TRP A 178 10.42 -9.60 13.53
C TRP A 178 10.71 -9.01 14.91
N GLU A 179 10.74 -9.84 15.96
CA GLU A 179 11.15 -9.38 17.29
C GLU A 179 12.60 -8.87 17.31
N GLY A 180 13.50 -9.54 16.58
CA GLY A 180 14.89 -9.11 16.44
C GLY A 180 15.01 -7.73 15.81
N LEU A 181 14.25 -7.48 14.73
CA LEU A 181 14.16 -6.17 14.06
C LEU A 181 13.63 -5.09 15.01
N LYS A 182 12.49 -5.34 15.66
CA LYS A 182 11.90 -4.38 16.61
C LYS A 182 12.87 -4.05 17.74
N ARG A 183 13.45 -5.06 18.39
CA ARG A 183 14.46 -4.87 19.46
C ARG A 183 15.67 -4.07 18.96
N HIS A 184 16.14 -4.32 17.74
CA HIS A 184 17.26 -3.58 17.18
C HIS A 184 16.94 -2.10 16.99
N TYR A 185 15.86 -1.79 16.27
CA TYR A 185 15.52 -0.41 15.92
C TYR A 185 15.15 0.41 17.15
N THR A 186 14.43 -0.16 18.12
CA THR A 186 14.12 0.52 19.38
C THR A 186 15.38 0.84 20.19
N ARG A 187 16.38 -0.06 20.22
CA ARG A 187 17.61 0.14 21.00
C ARG A 187 18.59 1.13 20.36
N THR A 188 18.57 1.25 19.04
CA THR A 188 19.58 1.98 18.26
C THR A 188 19.10 3.34 17.74
N GLN A 189 17.84 3.70 18.02
CA GLN A 189 17.30 5.01 17.69
C GLN A 189 18.06 6.10 18.45
N ASN A 190 18.43 7.16 17.74
CA ASN A 190 19.05 8.32 18.34
C ASN A 190 18.03 9.11 19.16
N LYS A 191 18.51 9.96 20.08
CA LYS A 191 17.64 10.78 20.95
C LYS A 191 16.71 11.73 20.18
N ASP A 192 17.07 12.09 18.96
CA ASP A 192 16.27 12.94 18.07
C ASP A 192 15.11 12.17 17.38
N GLY A 193 15.08 10.84 17.48
CA GLY A 193 14.09 9.97 16.84
C GLY A 193 14.55 9.39 15.49
N GLY A 194 15.73 9.76 14.98
CA GLY A 194 16.28 9.26 13.73
C GLY A 194 17.27 8.10 13.88
N TRP A 195 17.85 7.69 12.74
CA TRP A 195 18.93 6.69 12.70
C TRP A 195 20.04 7.09 11.73
N GLY A 196 21.28 6.77 12.10
CA GLY A 196 22.42 6.77 11.18
C GLY A 196 22.54 5.47 10.39
N TYR A 197 23.64 5.31 9.65
CA TYR A 197 23.88 4.09 8.86
C TYR A 197 24.07 2.85 9.73
N GLN A 198 24.71 3.04 10.88
CA GLN A 198 24.90 2.08 11.96
C GLN A 198 24.54 2.74 13.29
N ALA A 199 24.37 1.93 14.33
CA ALA A 199 24.13 2.42 15.69
C ALA A 199 25.22 3.42 16.13
N GLY A 200 24.80 4.55 16.70
CA GLY A 200 25.68 5.64 17.14
C GLY A 200 26.07 6.65 16.05
N GLY A 201 25.69 6.43 14.79
CA GLY A 201 25.88 7.42 13.72
C GLY A 201 24.79 8.51 13.74
N ASN A 202 25.11 9.69 13.20
CA ASN A 202 24.17 10.81 13.08
C ASN A 202 22.95 10.45 12.21
N SER A 203 21.78 10.93 12.63
CA SER A 203 20.51 10.74 11.91
C SER A 203 20.55 11.44 10.55
N TYR A 204 20.10 10.75 9.50
CA TYR A 204 19.91 11.34 8.18
C TYR A 204 18.79 10.63 7.40
N HIS A 205 18.27 11.28 6.36
CA HIS A 205 17.01 10.92 5.71
C HIS A 205 16.90 9.47 5.28
N ASN A 206 17.84 8.98 4.46
CA ASN A 206 17.74 7.62 3.90
C ASN A 206 17.64 6.56 5.01
N MET A 207 18.42 6.70 6.07
CA MET A 207 18.43 5.72 7.14
C MET A 207 17.26 5.89 8.09
N THR A 208 16.84 7.12 8.40
CA THR A 208 15.62 7.30 9.19
C THR A 208 14.39 6.76 8.46
N LEU A 209 14.23 7.05 7.17
CA LEU A 209 13.13 6.52 6.35
C LEU A 209 13.18 4.98 6.28
N ALA A 210 14.34 4.40 5.96
CA ALA A 210 14.50 2.96 5.83
C ALA A 210 14.29 2.20 7.15
N SER A 211 14.80 2.73 8.26
CA SER A 211 14.62 2.19 9.60
C SER A 211 13.17 2.30 10.06
N THR A 212 12.49 3.42 9.76
CA THR A 212 11.07 3.59 10.09
C THR A 212 10.20 2.57 9.36
N VAL A 213 10.42 2.39 8.04
CA VAL A 213 9.75 1.35 7.25
C VAL A 213 9.96 -0.04 7.87
N SER A 214 11.20 -0.36 8.24
CA SER A 214 11.57 -1.68 8.75
C SER A 214 10.99 -1.94 10.15
N LEU A 215 11.02 -0.95 11.04
CA LEU A 215 10.40 -1.02 12.36
C LEU A 215 8.88 -1.14 12.25
N TYR A 216 8.24 -0.33 11.40
CA TYR A 216 6.80 -0.36 11.17
C TYR A 216 6.34 -1.75 10.71
N LEU A 217 7.02 -2.33 9.72
CA LEU A 217 6.71 -3.68 9.23
C LEU A 217 6.94 -4.75 10.31
N ALA A 218 7.98 -4.62 11.14
CA ALA A 218 8.19 -5.55 12.24
C ALA A 218 7.06 -5.45 13.29
N GLU A 219 6.60 -4.24 13.62
CA GLU A 219 5.48 -4.03 14.54
C GLU A 219 4.16 -4.55 13.96
N GLU A 220 3.90 -4.32 12.68
CA GLU A 220 2.77 -4.87 11.94
C GLU A 220 2.73 -6.39 12.04
N HIS A 221 3.84 -7.04 11.70
CA HIS A 221 3.92 -8.51 11.74
C HIS A 221 3.76 -9.08 13.14
N LEU A 222 4.22 -8.38 14.18
CA LEU A 222 4.03 -8.80 15.57
C LEU A 222 2.61 -8.56 16.09
N ALA A 223 1.84 -7.69 15.44
CA ALA A 223 0.43 -7.48 15.75
C ALA A 223 -0.49 -8.55 15.12
N LEU A 224 0.02 -9.32 14.15
CA LEU A 224 -0.74 -10.40 13.53
C LEU A 224 -1.07 -11.50 14.55
N GLY A 225 -2.31 -11.97 14.54
CA GLY A 225 -2.79 -12.99 15.46
C GLY A 225 -2.97 -12.52 16.91
N ALA A 226 -2.80 -11.23 17.20
CA ALA A 226 -3.02 -10.67 18.54
C ALA A 226 -4.44 -10.94 19.06
N SER A 227 -4.59 -10.98 20.39
CA SER A 227 -5.92 -11.19 21.00
C SER A 227 -6.89 -10.07 20.60
N ALA A 228 -8.16 -10.45 20.40
CA ALA A 228 -9.21 -9.55 19.94
C ALA A 228 -9.66 -8.59 21.05
N LYS A 229 -8.83 -7.60 21.35
CA LYS A 229 -9.18 -6.48 22.23
C LYS A 229 -9.93 -5.41 21.42
N CYS A 230 -10.67 -4.54 22.11
CA CYS A 230 -11.43 -3.44 21.50
C CYS A 230 -10.52 -2.30 21.03
N ALA A 231 -9.39 -2.11 21.72
CA ALA A 231 -8.28 -1.27 21.30
C ALA A 231 -7.05 -2.15 21.12
N MET A 232 -6.50 -2.14 19.91
CA MET A 232 -5.23 -2.78 19.59
C MET A 232 -4.08 -1.93 20.12
N THR A 233 -2.93 -2.56 20.32
CA THR A 233 -1.73 -1.85 20.76
C THR A 233 -1.31 -0.85 19.69
N PRO A 234 -1.14 0.44 20.03
CA PRO A 234 -0.67 1.44 19.07
C PRO A 234 0.78 1.18 18.65
N PRO A 235 1.26 1.84 17.59
CA PRO A 235 2.68 1.86 17.26
C PRO A 235 3.56 2.24 18.46
N SER A 236 4.81 1.79 18.49
CA SER A 236 5.69 2.17 19.61
C SER A 236 6.06 3.65 19.60
N ARG A 237 6.50 4.16 20.77
CA ARG A 237 7.10 5.49 20.88
C ARG A 237 8.27 5.68 19.92
N ALA A 238 9.00 4.62 19.57
CA ALA A 238 10.09 4.69 18.59
C ALA A 238 9.54 4.98 17.19
N THR A 239 8.48 4.28 16.78
CA THR A 239 7.76 4.58 15.52
C THR A 239 7.20 6.00 15.53
N GLU A 240 6.58 6.45 16.62
CA GLU A 240 6.05 7.81 16.74
C GLU A 240 7.15 8.88 16.63
N ALA A 241 8.27 8.71 17.36
CA ALA A 241 9.41 9.62 17.33
C ALA A 241 10.04 9.69 15.93
N ALA A 242 10.12 8.55 15.24
CA ALA A 242 10.61 8.48 13.87
C ALA A 242 9.72 9.23 12.88
N MET A 243 8.39 9.03 12.98
CA MET A 243 7.42 9.74 12.15
C MET A 243 7.46 11.25 12.39
N LYS A 244 7.68 11.67 13.65
CA LYS A 244 7.91 13.08 13.99
C LYS A 244 9.20 13.61 13.35
N TRP A 245 10.31 12.87 13.47
CA TRP A 245 11.58 13.24 12.85
C TRP A 245 11.43 13.43 11.33
N VAL A 246 10.77 12.49 10.64
CA VAL A 246 10.52 12.57 9.18
C VAL A 246 9.70 13.81 8.83
N GLY A 247 8.67 14.13 9.61
CA GLY A 247 7.87 15.34 9.41
C GLY A 247 8.67 16.63 9.64
N SER A 248 9.45 16.70 10.70
CA SER A 248 10.25 17.89 11.05
C SER A 248 11.47 18.12 10.15
N HIS A 249 11.95 17.09 9.48
CA HIS A 249 13.11 17.16 8.58
C HIS A 249 12.72 16.86 7.13
N PHE A 250 11.47 17.11 6.73
CA PHE A 250 11.04 16.81 5.38
C PHE A 250 11.94 17.50 4.33
N THR A 251 12.31 16.78 3.28
CA THR A 251 13.07 17.33 2.14
C THR A 251 12.72 16.61 0.85
N THR A 252 12.76 17.33 -0.26
CA THR A 252 12.71 16.77 -1.61
C THR A 252 14.10 16.53 -2.20
N ASP A 253 15.17 16.84 -1.47
CA ASP A 253 16.56 16.62 -1.87
C ASP A 253 17.08 15.26 -1.41
N LEU A 254 16.50 14.23 -2.02
CA LEU A 254 16.81 12.83 -1.76
C LEU A 254 17.40 12.20 -3.02
N ASP A 255 18.28 11.22 -2.83
CA ASP A 255 18.70 10.33 -3.89
C ASP A 255 17.56 9.34 -4.25
N PRO A 256 17.69 8.51 -5.32
CA PRO A 256 16.62 7.59 -5.71
C PRO A 256 16.19 6.63 -4.60
N TYR A 257 17.14 6.20 -3.77
CA TYR A 257 16.88 5.28 -2.69
C TYR A 257 16.11 5.97 -1.56
N GLY A 258 16.44 7.22 -1.23
CA GLY A 258 15.71 8.03 -0.27
C GLY A 258 14.27 8.30 -0.72
N ILE A 259 14.07 8.67 -1.99
CA ILE A 259 12.74 8.86 -2.58
C ILE A 259 11.92 7.56 -2.50
N TYR A 260 12.56 6.42 -2.80
CA TYR A 260 11.94 5.11 -2.70
C TYR A 260 11.55 4.72 -1.27
N ALA A 261 12.41 5.02 -0.28
CA ALA A 261 12.12 4.77 1.12
C ALA A 261 10.96 5.66 1.62
N MET A 262 10.90 6.92 1.19
CA MET A 262 9.81 7.84 1.51
C MET A 262 8.48 7.40 0.91
N GLU A 263 8.47 6.97 -0.36
CA GLU A 263 7.27 6.41 -1.01
C GLU A 263 6.72 5.22 -0.24
N ARG A 264 7.59 4.27 0.11
CA ARG A 264 7.17 3.12 0.92
C ARG A 264 6.60 3.52 2.25
N LEU A 265 7.23 4.46 2.96
CA LEU A 265 6.73 4.92 4.25
C LEU A 265 5.35 5.55 4.09
N GLY A 266 5.16 6.41 3.08
CA GLY A 266 3.88 7.06 2.80
C GLY A 266 2.78 6.06 2.47
N ILE A 267 3.07 5.05 1.64
CA ILE A 267 2.10 4.02 1.24
C ILE A 267 1.79 3.06 2.39
N LEU A 268 2.81 2.58 3.11
CA LEU A 268 2.62 1.64 4.22
C LEU A 268 1.83 2.25 5.37
N THR A 269 2.01 3.54 5.64
CA THR A 269 1.31 4.25 6.73
C THR A 269 0.04 4.96 6.27
N GLY A 270 -0.34 4.86 4.99
CA GLY A 270 -1.49 5.54 4.41
C GLY A 270 -1.37 7.08 4.41
N ARG A 271 -0.18 7.65 4.60
CA ARG A 271 0.01 9.11 4.71
C ARG A 271 0.27 9.75 3.36
N SER A 272 -0.51 10.77 3.03
CA SER A 272 -0.26 11.63 1.86
C SER A 272 0.77 12.72 2.15
N GLU A 273 1.05 13.00 3.43
CA GLU A 273 1.93 14.06 3.87
C GLU A 273 2.81 13.69 5.09
N PHE A 274 3.94 14.38 5.20
CA PHE A 274 4.79 14.39 6.38
C PHE A 274 5.06 15.84 6.78
N GLY A 275 4.71 16.24 8.00
CA GLY A 275 4.96 17.61 8.49
C GLY A 275 4.28 18.72 7.67
N GLY A 276 3.12 18.44 7.04
CA GLY A 276 2.43 19.38 6.14
C GLY A 276 2.91 19.37 4.69
N HIS A 277 3.88 18.51 4.36
CA HIS A 277 4.43 18.38 3.01
C HIS A 277 3.88 17.15 2.28
N TYR A 278 3.34 17.36 1.07
CA TYR A 278 2.78 16.32 0.22
C TYR A 278 3.89 15.61 -0.56
N TRP A 279 4.50 14.59 0.07
CA TRP A 279 5.69 13.91 -0.42
C TRP A 279 5.64 13.51 -1.90
N TYR A 280 4.52 12.96 -2.39
CA TYR A 280 4.42 12.52 -3.78
C TYR A 280 4.39 13.70 -4.74
N ARG A 281 3.55 14.70 -4.43
CA ARG A 281 3.35 15.88 -5.28
C ARG A 281 4.64 16.69 -5.37
N GLU A 282 5.22 17.04 -4.23
CA GLU A 282 6.40 17.91 -4.17
C GLU A 282 7.63 17.25 -4.82
N CYS A 283 7.87 15.96 -4.57
CA CYS A 283 8.96 15.24 -5.24
C CYS A 283 8.70 15.07 -6.74
N SER A 284 7.47 14.74 -7.16
CA SER A 284 7.14 14.61 -8.58
C SER A 284 7.32 15.94 -9.32
N GLU A 285 6.89 17.06 -8.74
CA GLU A 285 7.09 18.40 -9.32
C GLU A 285 8.57 18.73 -9.49
N LYS A 286 9.41 18.42 -8.50
CA LYS A 286 10.87 18.60 -8.61
C LYS A 286 11.48 17.71 -9.71
N LEU A 287 11.05 16.46 -9.82
CA LEU A 287 11.49 15.54 -10.88
C LEU A 287 11.07 16.04 -12.27
N LEU A 288 9.85 16.55 -12.42
CA LEU A 288 9.34 17.09 -13.68
C LEU A 288 10.09 18.36 -14.10
N LYS A 289 10.34 19.29 -13.17
CA LYS A 289 11.08 20.53 -13.44
C LYS A 289 12.53 20.29 -13.87
N SER A 290 13.18 19.28 -13.30
CA SER A 290 14.55 18.90 -13.66
C SER A 290 14.64 17.97 -14.87
N GLY A 291 13.51 17.54 -15.44
CA GLY A 291 13.46 16.51 -16.48
C GLY A 291 14.02 15.16 -16.03
N ALA A 292 14.02 14.91 -14.72
CA ALA A 292 14.75 13.83 -14.03
C ALA A 292 16.28 13.88 -14.25
N THR A 293 16.82 15.01 -14.69
CA THR A 293 18.25 15.25 -14.94
C THR A 293 18.90 15.85 -13.69
N PHE A 294 18.90 15.10 -12.58
CA PHE A 294 19.84 15.36 -11.49
C PHE A 294 20.92 14.28 -11.56
N SER A 295 22.19 14.70 -11.49
CA SER A 295 23.39 13.87 -11.65
C SER A 295 23.56 12.75 -10.63
N ARG A 296 22.60 12.56 -9.71
CA ARG A 296 22.52 11.44 -8.75
C ARG A 296 21.21 10.64 -8.82
N LEU A 297 20.19 11.09 -9.56
CA LEU A 297 18.86 10.46 -9.56
C LEU A 297 18.65 9.43 -10.69
N ALA A 298 19.53 9.42 -11.70
CA ALA A 298 19.49 8.47 -12.82
C ALA A 298 20.90 7.93 -13.17
N SER A 299 21.74 7.64 -12.17
CA SER A 299 23.06 7.02 -12.41
C SER A 299 22.91 5.52 -12.67
N GLY A 300 22.62 5.17 -13.92
CA GLY A 300 22.50 3.79 -14.38
C GLY A 300 21.14 3.16 -14.07
N ASP A 301 21.03 1.86 -14.31
CA ASP A 301 19.75 1.14 -14.32
C ASP A 301 19.04 1.15 -12.95
N ALA A 302 19.79 1.15 -11.84
CA ALA A 302 19.20 1.22 -10.51
C ALA A 302 18.44 2.53 -10.28
N GLY A 303 19.00 3.67 -10.69
CA GLY A 303 18.34 4.97 -10.60
C GLY A 303 17.06 5.01 -11.44
N ASN A 304 17.13 4.52 -12.70
CA ASN A 304 15.96 4.39 -13.57
C ASN A 304 14.85 3.54 -12.91
N ALA A 305 15.21 2.41 -12.31
CA ALA A 305 14.27 1.53 -11.66
C ALA A 305 13.58 2.17 -10.44
N PHE A 306 14.33 2.85 -9.57
CA PHE A 306 13.75 3.57 -8.43
C PHE A 306 12.82 4.72 -8.86
N LEU A 307 13.19 5.46 -9.92
CA LEU A 307 12.33 6.53 -10.46
C LEU A 307 11.01 5.97 -11.00
N ILE A 308 11.07 4.88 -11.77
CA ILE A 308 9.86 4.21 -12.26
C ILE A 308 9.00 3.75 -11.09
N LEU A 309 9.59 3.12 -10.07
CA LEU A 309 8.86 2.67 -8.88
C LEU A 309 8.18 3.85 -8.18
N PHE A 310 8.91 4.91 -7.86
CA PHE A 310 8.35 6.09 -7.20
C PHE A 310 7.17 6.69 -7.97
N LEU A 311 7.38 6.99 -9.26
CA LEU A 311 6.38 7.66 -10.08
C LEU A 311 5.16 6.79 -10.32
N SER A 312 5.35 5.50 -10.62
CA SER A 312 4.26 4.58 -10.94
C SER A 312 3.42 4.26 -9.70
N ARG A 313 4.08 4.04 -8.55
CA ARG A 313 3.38 3.67 -7.32
C ARG A 313 2.55 4.80 -6.74
N GLY A 314 2.97 6.06 -6.87
CA GLY A 314 2.12 7.17 -6.45
C GLY A 314 0.84 7.35 -7.27
N LYS A 315 0.69 6.61 -8.38
CA LYS A 315 -0.53 6.56 -9.21
C LYS A 315 -1.43 5.35 -8.96
N GLU A 316 -1.03 4.44 -8.06
CA GLU A 316 -1.87 3.29 -7.72
C GLU A 316 -3.22 3.78 -7.16
N PRO A 317 -4.34 3.11 -7.50
CA PRO A 317 -5.65 3.56 -7.09
C PRO A 317 -5.81 3.51 -5.57
N VAL A 318 -6.29 4.60 -4.99
CA VAL A 318 -6.72 4.63 -3.59
C VAL A 318 -8.16 4.16 -3.51
N VAL A 319 -8.41 3.04 -2.83
CA VAL A 319 -9.73 2.40 -2.78
C VAL A 319 -10.54 2.77 -1.54
N ILE A 320 -9.88 3.25 -0.49
CA ILE A 320 -10.52 3.56 0.79
C ILE A 320 -9.73 4.62 1.56
N ASN A 321 -10.45 5.60 2.12
CA ASN A 321 -9.92 6.56 3.06
C ASN A 321 -10.33 6.18 4.49
N LYS A 322 -9.38 6.06 5.42
CA LYS A 322 -9.62 5.98 6.87
C LYS A 322 -9.67 7.41 7.42
N LEU A 323 -10.78 7.79 8.02
CA LEU A 323 -10.95 9.11 8.61
C LEU A 323 -10.30 9.16 10.00
N ARG A 324 -9.32 10.04 10.15
CA ARG A 324 -8.78 10.47 11.44
C ARG A 324 -9.64 11.60 12.00
N TYR A 325 -10.44 11.28 13.01
CA TYR A 325 -11.22 12.22 13.81
C TYR A 325 -10.61 12.39 15.20
N TYR A 326 -11.09 13.36 15.99
CA TYR A 326 -10.62 13.56 17.37
C TYR A 326 -11.13 12.45 18.30
N GLY A 327 -10.22 11.72 18.92
CA GLY A 327 -10.54 10.61 19.82
C GLY A 327 -9.91 9.30 19.35
N ASP A 328 -10.71 8.25 19.37
CA ASP A 328 -10.30 6.84 19.27
C ASP A 328 -10.33 6.28 17.82
N TRP A 329 -9.98 7.11 16.84
CA TRP A 329 -10.03 6.79 15.41
C TRP A 329 -9.10 5.64 14.98
N ASP A 330 -8.10 5.30 15.80
CA ASP A 330 -7.03 4.36 15.46
C ASP A 330 -6.97 3.12 16.37
N CYS A 331 -8.12 2.73 16.94
CA CYS A 331 -8.22 1.53 17.77
C CYS A 331 -7.80 0.24 17.05
N ALA A 332 -7.77 0.22 15.72
CA ALA A 332 -7.29 -0.88 14.91
C ALA A 332 -6.27 -0.40 13.87
N HIS A 333 -5.04 -0.07 14.31
CA HIS A 333 -4.02 0.60 13.46
C HIS A 333 -3.84 0.06 12.04
N TYR A 334 -3.67 -1.26 11.87
CA TYR A 334 -3.42 -1.90 10.58
C TYR A 334 -4.67 -2.37 9.81
N ASP A 335 -5.89 -2.03 10.26
CA ASP A 335 -7.14 -2.56 9.70
C ASP A 335 -7.29 -2.31 8.18
N VAL A 336 -7.32 -1.05 7.78
CA VAL A 336 -7.52 -0.64 6.38
C VAL A 336 -6.31 -1.01 5.54
N LYS A 337 -5.11 -0.98 6.13
CA LYS A 337 -3.89 -1.45 5.49
C LYS A 337 -4.01 -2.92 5.10
N HIS A 338 -4.30 -3.80 6.04
CA HIS A 338 -4.43 -5.23 5.79
C HIS A 338 -5.61 -5.54 4.86
N MET A 339 -6.72 -4.81 4.95
CA MET A 339 -7.84 -4.96 4.02
C MET A 339 -7.40 -4.62 2.58
N THR A 340 -6.65 -3.54 2.41
CA THR A 340 -6.14 -3.12 1.09
C THR A 340 -5.08 -4.08 0.55
N ASP A 341 -4.20 -4.57 1.42
CA ASP A 341 -3.22 -5.61 1.08
C ASP A 341 -3.93 -6.90 0.65
N TYR A 342 -4.96 -7.33 1.38
CA TYR A 342 -5.76 -8.51 1.03
C TYR A 342 -6.43 -8.36 -0.35
N ILE A 343 -6.96 -7.18 -0.67
CA ILE A 343 -7.52 -6.91 -2.01
C ILE A 343 -6.42 -6.97 -3.07
N SER A 344 -5.31 -6.28 -2.84
CA SER A 344 -4.18 -6.17 -3.77
C SER A 344 -3.60 -7.54 -4.10
N ASP A 345 -3.39 -8.36 -3.07
CA ASP A 345 -2.80 -9.69 -3.18
C ASP A 345 -3.74 -10.66 -3.92
N ASN A 346 -5.06 -10.60 -3.67
CA ASN A 346 -6.02 -11.44 -4.39
C ASN A 346 -6.24 -11.02 -5.86
N MET A 347 -6.05 -9.75 -6.18
CA MET A 347 -6.17 -9.23 -7.55
C MET A 347 -4.84 -9.19 -8.30
N GLN A 348 -3.71 -9.43 -7.61
CA GLN A 348 -2.36 -9.23 -8.16
C GLN A 348 -2.21 -7.84 -8.81
N SER A 349 -2.84 -6.83 -8.20
CA SER A 349 -2.87 -5.45 -8.65
C SER A 349 -2.67 -4.55 -7.43
N PRO A 350 -1.58 -3.77 -7.36
CA PRO A 350 -1.35 -2.87 -6.24
C PRO A 350 -2.47 -1.84 -6.08
N MET A 351 -2.96 -1.70 -4.85
CA MET A 351 -3.94 -0.69 -4.45
C MET A 351 -3.48 -0.01 -3.16
N GLN A 352 -4.04 1.17 -2.90
CA GLN A 352 -3.66 1.99 -1.75
C GLN A 352 -4.85 2.37 -0.90
N TRP A 353 -4.54 2.79 0.31
CA TRP A 353 -5.45 3.38 1.27
C TRP A 353 -4.81 4.66 1.80
N ARG A 354 -5.63 5.56 2.35
CA ARG A 354 -5.12 6.79 2.94
C ARG A 354 -5.77 7.11 4.27
N VAL A 355 -5.00 7.68 5.19
CA VAL A 355 -5.54 8.40 6.34
C VAL A 355 -5.84 9.83 5.91
N VAL A 356 -7.07 10.28 6.13
CA VAL A 356 -7.52 11.65 5.82
C VAL A 356 -8.15 12.30 7.04
N THR A 357 -8.29 13.62 7.02
CA THR A 357 -9.04 14.38 8.05
C THR A 357 -10.15 15.16 7.38
N LEU A 358 -11.15 15.60 8.16
CA LEU A 358 -12.16 16.54 7.66
C LEU A 358 -11.61 17.95 7.44
N GLN A 359 -10.33 18.21 7.71
CA GLN A 359 -9.66 19.44 7.27
C GLN A 359 -9.28 19.42 5.77
N SER A 360 -9.26 18.23 5.16
CA SER A 360 -9.08 18.11 3.71
C SER A 360 -10.22 18.83 2.97
N SER A 361 -9.91 19.29 1.75
CA SER A 361 -10.94 19.85 0.88
C SER A 361 -11.97 18.78 0.51
N LEU A 362 -13.22 19.18 0.29
CA LEU A 362 -14.27 18.25 -0.12
C LEU A 362 -13.93 17.54 -1.44
N ASP A 363 -13.29 18.26 -2.38
CA ASP A 363 -12.89 17.69 -3.66
C ASP A 363 -11.75 16.67 -3.50
N ASP A 364 -10.84 16.85 -2.54
CA ASP A 364 -9.84 15.84 -2.21
C ASP A 364 -10.47 14.58 -1.61
N LEU A 365 -11.46 14.74 -0.72
CA LEU A 365 -12.20 13.61 -0.15
C LEU A 365 -12.93 12.83 -1.25
N LEU A 366 -13.59 13.53 -2.19
CA LEU A 366 -14.37 12.93 -3.29
C LEU A 366 -13.52 12.18 -4.34
N LYS A 367 -12.19 12.32 -4.33
CA LYS A 367 -11.31 11.50 -5.17
C LYS A 367 -11.41 10.01 -4.84
N VAL A 368 -11.79 9.68 -3.60
CA VAL A 368 -11.96 8.31 -3.12
C VAL A 368 -13.42 8.12 -2.67
N PRO A 369 -14.13 7.11 -3.20
CA PRO A 369 -15.57 6.97 -2.96
C PRO A 369 -15.94 6.44 -1.57
N ILE A 370 -14.97 5.98 -0.78
CA ILE A 370 -15.20 5.41 0.55
C ILE A 370 -14.49 6.26 1.59
N LEU A 371 -15.26 6.85 2.50
CA LEU A 371 -14.76 7.42 3.74
C LEU A 371 -15.16 6.49 4.89
N HIS A 372 -14.17 5.83 5.46
CA HIS A 372 -14.34 4.81 6.50
C HIS A 372 -13.93 5.35 7.86
N TYR A 373 -14.73 5.07 8.89
CA TYR A 373 -14.28 5.17 10.28
C TYR A 373 -14.92 4.10 11.16
N HIS A 374 -14.26 3.87 12.28
CA HIS A 374 -14.69 3.01 13.37
C HIS A 374 -14.06 3.56 14.67
N GLY A 375 -14.52 3.08 15.81
CA GLY A 375 -14.04 3.53 17.12
C GLY A 375 -14.75 2.81 18.26
N ILE A 376 -14.37 3.11 19.49
CA ILE A 376 -14.95 2.56 20.71
C ILE A 376 -16.15 3.39 21.17
N LYS A 377 -16.00 4.72 21.29
CA LYS A 377 -17.03 5.64 21.83
C LYS A 377 -17.82 6.39 20.75
N GLY A 378 -17.27 6.50 19.55
CA GLY A 378 -17.86 7.24 18.45
C GLY A 378 -17.38 8.70 18.41
N PRO A 379 -17.21 9.28 17.22
CA PRO A 379 -16.75 10.66 17.05
C PRO A 379 -17.80 11.67 17.51
N GLN A 380 -17.32 12.78 18.07
CA GLN A 380 -18.10 14.00 18.26
C GLN A 380 -17.69 15.00 17.18
N PHE A 381 -18.46 15.07 16.10
CA PHE A 381 -18.18 15.98 14.98
C PHE A 381 -18.71 17.39 15.27
N THR A 382 -17.99 18.41 14.82
CA THR A 382 -18.50 19.79 14.80
C THR A 382 -19.58 19.98 13.74
N ASP A 383 -20.33 21.08 13.79
CA ASP A 383 -21.38 21.35 12.79
C ASP A 383 -20.80 21.52 11.38
N ASP A 384 -19.63 22.16 11.24
CA ASP A 384 -18.91 22.25 9.96
C ASP A 384 -18.49 20.87 9.42
N GLU A 385 -18.06 19.97 10.31
CA GLU A 385 -17.70 18.60 9.97
C GLU A 385 -18.92 17.80 9.50
N LYS A 386 -20.07 17.94 10.19
CA LYS A 386 -21.36 17.35 9.80
C LYS A 386 -21.81 17.84 8.43
N ILE A 387 -21.74 19.15 8.17
CA ILE A 387 -22.04 19.74 6.86
C ILE A 387 -21.14 19.15 5.78
N LYS A 388 -19.83 19.00 6.06
CA LYS A 388 -18.88 18.41 5.11
C LYS A 388 -19.16 16.92 4.85
N ILE A 389 -19.51 16.14 5.89
CA ILE A 389 -19.91 14.73 5.75
C ILE A 389 -21.18 14.61 4.90
N ARG A 390 -22.22 15.40 5.19
CA ARG A 390 -23.46 15.43 4.41
C ARG A 390 -23.16 15.74 2.94
N ASN A 391 -22.36 16.77 2.66
CA ASN A 391 -21.98 17.14 1.30
C ASN A 391 -21.14 16.07 0.58
N TYR A 392 -20.23 15.39 1.29
CA TYR A 392 -19.47 14.26 0.74
C TYR A 392 -20.41 13.14 0.30
N VAL A 393 -21.36 12.76 1.15
CA VAL A 393 -22.32 11.70 0.86
C VAL A 393 -23.26 12.11 -0.28
N LEU A 394 -23.79 13.34 -0.28
CA LEU A 394 -24.68 13.85 -1.34
C LEU A 394 -24.00 13.92 -2.70
N ARG A 395 -22.69 14.25 -2.76
CA ARG A 395 -21.90 14.34 -4.00
C ARG A 395 -21.34 13.00 -4.50
N GLY A 396 -21.82 11.88 -3.97
CA GLY A 396 -21.50 10.54 -4.49
C GLY A 396 -20.56 9.71 -3.62
N GLY A 397 -19.99 10.30 -2.56
CA GLY A 397 -19.23 9.56 -1.55
C GLY A 397 -20.11 8.59 -0.76
N VAL A 398 -19.46 7.60 -0.14
CA VAL A 398 -20.09 6.63 0.74
C VAL A 398 -19.39 6.62 2.09
N LEU A 399 -20.17 6.82 3.14
CA LEU A 399 -19.70 6.70 4.52
C LEU A 399 -19.78 5.23 4.94
N MET A 400 -18.64 4.60 5.21
CA MET A 400 -18.57 3.21 5.69
C MET A 400 -18.23 3.20 7.18
N VAL A 401 -19.20 2.89 8.03
CA VAL A 401 -19.08 3.01 9.48
C VAL A 401 -19.16 1.65 10.14
N GLN A 402 -18.27 1.35 11.07
CA GLN A 402 -18.28 0.11 11.84
C GLN A 402 -18.36 0.41 13.32
N ALA A 403 -19.35 -0.16 14.01
CA ALA A 403 -19.48 -0.01 15.46
C ALA A 403 -18.61 -1.01 16.20
N CYS A 404 -18.00 -0.54 17.29
CA CYS A 404 -17.27 -1.36 18.26
C CYS A 404 -18.02 -2.66 18.56
N ARG A 405 -17.28 -3.79 18.59
CA ARG A 405 -17.86 -5.09 18.95
C ARG A 405 -17.91 -5.38 20.45
N CYS A 406 -17.33 -4.53 21.28
CA CYS A 406 -17.24 -4.75 22.73
C CYS A 406 -18.37 -4.05 23.48
N TRP A 407 -19.04 -4.78 24.37
CA TRP A 407 -20.02 -4.21 25.29
C TRP A 407 -19.34 -3.75 26.59
N PRO A 408 -19.77 -2.61 27.19
CA PRO A 408 -20.90 -1.76 26.79
C PRO A 408 -20.58 -0.69 25.73
N GLN A 409 -19.33 -0.52 25.29
CA GLN A 409 -18.91 0.60 24.43
C GLN A 409 -19.59 0.62 23.05
N ALA A 410 -19.97 -0.55 22.54
CA ALA A 410 -20.80 -0.70 21.34
C ALA A 410 -22.09 0.14 21.41
N LYS A 411 -22.67 0.32 22.61
CA LYS A 411 -23.86 1.14 22.84
C LYS A 411 -23.58 2.61 22.60
N GLU A 412 -22.52 3.15 23.23
CA GLU A 412 -22.12 4.55 23.12
C GLU A 412 -21.82 4.93 21.66
N PHE A 413 -21.07 4.08 20.94
CA PHE A 413 -20.83 4.29 19.51
C PHE A 413 -22.12 4.27 18.68
N ARG A 414 -23.03 3.35 18.97
CA ARG A 414 -24.32 3.24 18.25
C ARG A 414 -25.17 4.49 18.43
N GLU A 415 -25.26 4.99 19.66
CA GLU A 415 -26.00 6.21 20.00
C GLU A 415 -25.38 7.44 19.31
N SER A 416 -24.04 7.57 19.35
CA SER A 416 -23.31 8.62 18.63
C SER A 416 -23.56 8.58 17.12
N PHE A 417 -23.53 7.40 16.50
CA PHE A 417 -23.80 7.26 15.07
C PHE A 417 -25.26 7.54 14.71
N GLN A 418 -26.21 7.13 15.55
CA GLN A 418 -27.62 7.42 15.32
C GLN A 418 -27.89 8.94 15.36
N ALA A 419 -27.35 9.65 16.36
CA ALA A 419 -27.44 11.11 16.43
C ALA A 419 -26.84 11.78 15.18
N LEU A 420 -25.68 11.31 14.70
CA LEU A 420 -25.09 11.80 13.46
C LEU A 420 -26.04 11.64 12.25
N MET A 421 -26.73 10.50 12.15
CA MET A 421 -27.67 10.23 11.06
C MET A 421 -28.91 11.12 11.15
N GLU A 422 -29.48 11.30 12.34
CA GLU A 422 -30.64 12.17 12.56
C GLU A 422 -30.33 13.63 12.24
N GLU A 423 -29.13 14.11 12.59
CA GLU A 423 -28.70 15.48 12.31
C GLU A 423 -28.27 15.69 10.85
N CYS A 424 -27.53 14.74 10.27
CA CYS A 424 -27.00 14.88 8.92
C CYS A 424 -27.96 14.44 7.83
N PHE A 425 -28.91 13.54 8.10
CA PHE A 425 -29.82 12.94 7.11
C PHE A 425 -31.23 12.68 7.69
N PRO A 426 -31.90 13.70 8.27
CA PRO A 426 -33.22 13.54 8.87
C PRO A 426 -34.29 13.03 7.90
N GLU A 427 -34.05 13.16 6.59
CA GLU A 427 -34.94 12.71 5.53
C GLU A 427 -34.77 11.24 5.13
N SER A 428 -33.84 10.49 5.74
CA SER A 428 -33.47 9.14 5.31
C SER A 428 -33.34 8.16 6.48
N ASP A 429 -33.86 6.96 6.27
CA ASP A 429 -33.77 5.87 7.26
C ASP A 429 -32.60 4.91 6.98
N LEU A 430 -32.12 4.25 8.03
CA LEU A 430 -31.24 3.09 7.92
C LEU A 430 -32.06 1.80 7.84
N GLU A 431 -31.90 1.05 6.75
CA GLU A 431 -32.56 -0.24 6.53
C GLU A 431 -31.57 -1.40 6.54
N GLU A 432 -31.99 -2.56 7.06
CA GLU A 432 -31.16 -3.77 7.02
C GLU A 432 -31.13 -4.35 5.60
N LEU A 433 -29.93 -4.63 5.09
CA LEU A 433 -29.81 -5.29 3.79
C LEU A 433 -30.24 -6.76 3.90
N PRO A 434 -31.14 -7.24 3.02
CA PRO A 434 -31.52 -8.65 3.02
C PRO A 434 -30.33 -9.54 2.62
N ALA A 435 -30.26 -10.74 3.18
CA ALA A 435 -29.20 -11.71 2.87
C ALA A 435 -29.09 -12.08 1.37
N SER A 436 -30.15 -11.84 0.59
CA SER A 436 -30.21 -12.04 -0.86
C SER A 436 -29.53 -10.92 -1.68
N HIS A 437 -29.17 -9.80 -1.06
CA HIS A 437 -28.62 -8.61 -1.73
C HIS A 437 -27.30 -8.92 -2.45
N ARG A 438 -27.05 -8.25 -3.59
CA ARG A 438 -25.86 -8.49 -4.44
C ARG A 438 -24.54 -8.23 -3.72
N MET A 439 -24.53 -7.32 -2.75
CA MET A 439 -23.36 -7.04 -1.90
C MET A 439 -22.83 -8.30 -1.22
N PHE A 440 -23.68 -9.28 -0.86
CA PHE A 440 -23.24 -10.52 -0.22
C PHE A 440 -22.89 -11.65 -1.20
N LYS A 441 -23.00 -11.39 -2.50
CA LYS A 441 -22.82 -12.37 -3.58
C LYS A 441 -21.67 -12.04 -4.53
N THR A 442 -21.17 -10.80 -4.52
CA THR A 442 -20.18 -10.31 -5.47
C THR A 442 -19.10 -9.49 -4.74
N PRO A 443 -17.80 -9.71 -5.06
CA PRO A 443 -17.29 -10.61 -6.08
C PRO A 443 -17.25 -12.09 -5.67
N ARG A 444 -17.54 -12.42 -4.41
CA ARG A 444 -17.68 -13.80 -3.93
C ARG A 444 -18.93 -13.98 -3.08
N ARG A 445 -19.45 -15.21 -2.99
CA ARG A 445 -20.61 -15.53 -2.16
C ARG A 445 -20.18 -15.69 -0.70
N LEU A 446 -20.78 -14.94 0.22
CA LEU A 446 -20.53 -15.09 1.65
C LEU A 446 -21.39 -16.22 2.21
N GLY A 447 -20.77 -17.17 2.93
CA GLY A 447 -21.49 -18.26 3.60
C GLY A 447 -22.32 -17.77 4.79
N LYS A 448 -21.82 -16.78 5.52
CA LYS A 448 -22.50 -16.10 6.62
C LYS A 448 -22.37 -14.59 6.41
N PRO A 449 -23.34 -13.93 5.75
CA PRO A 449 -23.26 -12.49 5.54
C PRO A 449 -23.33 -11.75 6.89
N PRO A 450 -22.51 -10.71 7.12
CA PRO A 450 -22.65 -9.87 8.31
C PRO A 450 -23.94 -9.06 8.22
N LYS A 451 -24.45 -8.62 9.37
CA LYS A 451 -25.51 -7.61 9.43
C LYS A 451 -24.97 -6.29 8.89
N VAL A 452 -25.65 -5.74 7.88
CA VAL A 452 -25.31 -4.45 7.27
C VAL A 452 -26.57 -3.62 7.19
N MET A 453 -26.54 -2.42 7.75
CA MET A 453 -27.57 -1.40 7.59
C MET A 453 -27.12 -0.42 6.52
N VAL A 454 -28.04 0.11 5.72
CA VAL A 454 -27.73 1.09 4.68
C VAL A 454 -28.70 2.25 4.66
N MET A 455 -28.19 3.43 4.32
CA MET A 455 -28.99 4.57 3.92
C MET A 455 -28.96 4.66 2.40
N LYS A 456 -30.14 4.69 1.77
CA LYS A 456 -30.29 4.81 0.31
C LYS A 456 -30.95 6.13 -0.05
N PHE A 457 -30.45 6.76 -1.11
CA PHE A 457 -31.17 7.87 -1.74
C PHE A 457 -32.23 7.32 -2.68
N LYS A 458 -33.50 7.45 -2.29
CA LYS A 458 -34.66 6.98 -3.07
C LYS A 458 -34.95 7.92 -4.26
N GLY A 459 -35.51 7.35 -5.32
CA GLY A 459 -36.04 8.09 -6.47
C GLY A 459 -35.16 8.02 -7.74
N ALA A 460 -35.79 8.24 -8.90
CA ALA A 460 -35.18 8.05 -10.22
C ALA A 460 -33.87 8.84 -10.44
N LYS A 461 -33.70 9.98 -9.75
CA LYS A 461 -32.49 10.81 -9.80
C LYS A 461 -31.26 10.14 -9.18
N PHE A 462 -31.45 9.24 -8.21
CA PHE A 462 -30.37 8.62 -7.45
C PHE A 462 -30.21 7.12 -7.69
N ASN A 463 -31.15 6.47 -8.40
CA ASN A 463 -31.10 5.05 -8.75
C ASN A 463 -30.78 4.13 -7.54
N ASP A 464 -31.44 4.40 -6.41
CA ASP A 464 -31.27 3.70 -5.12
C ASP A 464 -29.82 3.59 -4.64
N ARG A 465 -29.00 4.61 -4.94
CA ARG A 465 -27.60 4.69 -4.53
C ARG A 465 -27.47 4.65 -3.01
N ILE A 466 -26.59 3.79 -2.52
CA ILE A 466 -26.22 3.71 -1.11
C ILE A 466 -25.29 4.87 -0.76
N GLY A 467 -25.67 5.70 0.22
CA GLY A 467 -24.87 6.80 0.75
C GLY A 467 -24.13 6.45 2.05
N VAL A 468 -24.70 5.56 2.85
CA VAL A 468 -24.11 5.10 4.11
C VAL A 468 -24.19 3.59 4.19
N VAL A 469 -23.09 2.95 4.58
CA VAL A 469 -22.99 1.53 4.93
C VAL A 469 -22.58 1.45 6.40
N TYR A 470 -23.47 0.95 7.25
CA TYR A 470 -23.23 0.79 8.66
C TYR A 470 -23.18 -0.69 9.05
N LEU A 471 -22.09 -1.09 9.73
CA LEU A 471 -21.93 -2.42 10.30
C LEU A 471 -22.11 -2.34 11.82
N PRO A 472 -23.22 -2.89 12.38
CA PRO A 472 -23.44 -2.92 13.83
C PRO A 472 -22.47 -3.82 14.59
N THR A 473 -21.65 -4.60 13.89
CA THR A 473 -20.61 -5.47 14.44
C THR A 473 -19.34 -5.28 13.63
N GLU A 474 -18.28 -4.86 14.33
CA GLU A 474 -16.99 -4.52 13.75
C GLU A 474 -16.28 -5.69 13.05
N LEU A 475 -15.76 -5.41 11.86
CA LEU A 475 -14.81 -6.24 11.11
C LEU A 475 -13.37 -5.70 11.24
N SER A 476 -13.17 -4.40 11.50
CA SER A 476 -11.85 -3.74 11.53
C SER A 476 -10.84 -4.39 12.47
N ILE A 477 -11.23 -4.87 13.65
CA ILE A 477 -10.28 -5.55 14.55
C ILE A 477 -9.82 -6.90 13.96
N ASP A 478 -10.69 -7.60 13.20
CA ASP A 478 -10.26 -8.81 12.49
C ASP A 478 -9.38 -8.49 11.28
N TRP A 479 -9.66 -7.40 10.56
CA TRP A 479 -8.77 -6.89 9.53
C TRP A 479 -7.38 -6.56 10.11
N HIS A 480 -7.33 -5.91 11.28
CA HIS A 480 -6.08 -5.60 11.96
C HIS A 480 -5.30 -6.85 12.37
N ARG A 481 -5.95 -7.81 13.05
CA ARG A 481 -5.26 -9.05 13.49
C ARG A 481 -4.79 -9.89 12.30
N GLY A 482 -5.52 -9.85 11.19
CA GLY A 482 -5.22 -10.66 10.02
C GLY A 482 -5.22 -12.18 10.30
N GLY A 483 -4.47 -12.93 9.49
CA GLY A 483 -4.38 -14.39 9.62
C GLY A 483 -5.60 -15.14 9.10
N ARG A 484 -5.55 -16.49 9.17
CA ARG A 484 -6.56 -17.37 8.54
C ARG A 484 -7.96 -17.20 9.14
N SER A 485 -8.06 -16.95 10.45
CA SER A 485 -9.34 -16.77 11.13
C SER A 485 -10.04 -15.45 10.76
N ALA A 486 -9.31 -14.44 10.29
CA ALA A 486 -9.87 -13.18 9.80
C ALA A 486 -10.42 -13.25 8.37
N LYS A 487 -10.20 -14.36 7.65
CA LYS A 487 -10.64 -14.51 6.25
C LYS A 487 -12.13 -14.20 6.03
N PRO A 488 -13.09 -14.65 6.87
CA PRO A 488 -14.49 -14.27 6.70
C PRO A 488 -14.73 -12.75 6.78
N ALA A 489 -14.03 -12.06 7.67
CA ALA A 489 -14.12 -10.60 7.81
C ALA A 489 -13.52 -9.88 6.60
N PHE A 490 -12.38 -10.35 6.08
CA PHE A 490 -11.81 -9.82 4.84
C PHE A 490 -12.73 -10.07 3.64
N ASP A 491 -13.28 -11.27 3.49
CA ASP A 491 -14.17 -11.60 2.38
C ASP A 491 -15.44 -10.72 2.39
N ALA A 492 -16.01 -10.46 3.56
CA ALA A 492 -17.09 -9.49 3.72
C ALA A 492 -16.65 -8.06 3.36
N GLY A 493 -15.48 -7.62 3.82
CA GLY A 493 -14.91 -6.31 3.49
C GLY A 493 -14.67 -6.13 1.98
N VAL A 494 -14.11 -7.14 1.30
CA VAL A 494 -13.94 -7.14 -0.18
C VAL A 494 -15.28 -6.91 -0.85
N ASN A 495 -16.31 -7.65 -0.46
CA ASN A 495 -17.65 -7.55 -1.03
C ASN A 495 -18.26 -6.16 -0.87
N ILE A 496 -18.17 -5.58 0.32
CA ILE A 496 -18.68 -4.23 0.62
C ILE A 496 -17.93 -3.18 -0.20
N ILE A 497 -16.59 -3.18 -0.12
CA ILE A 497 -15.73 -2.23 -0.85
C ILE A 497 -15.97 -2.33 -2.35
N PHE A 498 -15.98 -3.55 -2.90
CA PHE A 498 -16.19 -3.77 -4.33
C PHE A 498 -17.58 -3.30 -4.79
N TYR A 499 -18.62 -3.54 -3.99
CA TYR A 499 -19.96 -3.03 -4.27
C TYR A 499 -19.96 -1.50 -4.36
N ILE A 500 -19.34 -0.82 -3.38
CA ILE A 500 -19.26 0.64 -3.35
C ILE A 500 -18.45 1.19 -4.54
N LEU A 501 -17.28 0.61 -4.81
CA LEU A 501 -16.45 1.01 -5.95
C LEU A 501 -17.19 0.83 -7.29
N LYS A 502 -17.98 -0.24 -7.43
CA LYS A 502 -18.80 -0.48 -8.62
C LYS A 502 -19.89 0.57 -8.75
N GLN A 503 -20.58 0.88 -7.66
CA GLN A 503 -21.59 1.95 -7.61
C GLN A 503 -21.00 3.31 -8.02
N ALA A 504 -19.76 3.59 -7.60
CA ALA A 504 -19.05 4.81 -7.95
C ALA A 504 -18.44 4.82 -9.37
N GLY A 505 -18.67 3.77 -10.18
CA GLY A 505 -18.08 3.65 -11.53
C GLY A 505 -16.56 3.50 -11.52
N ARG A 506 -15.95 3.11 -10.40
CA ARG A 506 -14.49 2.97 -10.22
C ARG A 506 -13.96 1.57 -10.55
N LEU A 507 -14.83 0.62 -10.88
CA LEU A 507 -14.46 -0.70 -11.38
C LEU A 507 -14.81 -0.80 -12.85
N GLY A 508 -13.80 -0.97 -13.71
CA GLY A 508 -14.01 -1.27 -15.13
C GLY A 508 -14.82 -2.56 -15.32
N ALA A 509 -15.55 -2.64 -16.44
CA ALA A 509 -16.33 -3.82 -16.82
C ALA A 509 -15.40 -5.02 -17.09
N GLY A 510 -14.96 -5.73 -16.04
CA GLY A 510 -14.07 -6.89 -16.22
C GLY A 510 -13.24 -7.33 -15.01
N ALA A 511 -13.28 -6.64 -13.87
CA ALA A 511 -12.55 -7.07 -12.67
C ALA A 511 -13.15 -8.38 -12.11
N LYS A 512 -12.69 -9.53 -12.62
CA LYS A 512 -12.94 -10.85 -12.04
C LYS A 512 -11.81 -11.17 -11.05
N PRO A 513 -12.12 -11.60 -9.82
CA PRO A 513 -11.11 -12.17 -8.93
C PRO A 513 -10.45 -13.37 -9.60
N ILE A 514 -9.17 -13.59 -9.30
CA ILE A 514 -8.53 -14.88 -9.58
C ILE A 514 -9.25 -15.89 -8.69
N HIS A 515 -10.05 -16.78 -9.32
CA HIS A 515 -10.73 -17.86 -8.60
C HIS A 515 -9.68 -18.79 -7.97
N ASP A 516 -9.96 -19.23 -6.74
CA ASP A 516 -9.06 -20.03 -5.89
C ASP A 516 -8.57 -21.32 -6.56
#